data_AF-A0A6F9AR76-F1
#
_entry.id   AF-A0A6F9AR76-F1
#
_cell.length_a   1.000
_cell.length_b   1.000
_cell.length_c   1.000
_cell.angle_alpha   90.00
_cell.angle_beta   90.00
_cell.angle_gamma   90.00
#
_symmetry.space_group_name_H-M   'P 1'
#
loop_
_entity.id
_entity.type
_entity.pdbx_description
1 polymer ?
#
loop_
_entity_poly.entity_id
_entity_poly.type
_entity_poly.pdbx_seq_one_letter_code
_entity_poly.pdbx_strand_id
1 'polypeptide(L)'
;MTANNHGHLVSIASTAGMIGVNGLADYCASKFAAIGFAESVALELLATGKDGVKTTIVCPHFINTGMFDGCNSKILPFKTGNLLGLYLGAFNFMDAFKGRVKKEG
;
A
#
# COMPACT_ATOMS: atom_id res chain seq x y z
N MET A 1 -2.24 22.21 -6.22
CA MET A 1 -1.08 21.98 -5.33
C MET A 1 0.11 22.85 -5.69
N THR A 2 0.70 22.69 -6.88
CA THR A 2 1.90 23.44 -7.30
C THR A 2 1.69 24.94 -7.46
N ALA A 3 0.59 25.39 -8.06
CA ALA A 3 0.28 26.82 -8.20
C ALA A 3 0.18 27.56 -6.85
N ASN A 4 -0.46 26.93 -5.86
CA ASN A 4 -0.66 27.49 -4.52
C ASN A 4 0.46 27.13 -3.52
N ASN A 5 1.49 26.39 -3.96
CA ASN A 5 2.54 25.80 -3.11
C ASN A 5 1.99 25.16 -1.82
N HIS A 6 0.87 24.43 -1.93
CA HIS A 6 0.21 23.86 -0.76
C HIS A 6 -0.56 22.59 -1.13
N GLY A 7 -0.36 21.54 -0.34
CA GLY A 7 -1.15 20.32 -0.34
C GLY A 7 -0.34 19.07 0.00
N HIS A 8 -0.96 17.90 -0.11
CA HIS A 8 -0.35 16.63 0.28
C HIS A 8 -0.68 15.53 -0.73
N LEU A 9 0.33 15.00 -1.40
CA LEU A 9 0.23 13.82 -2.23
C LEU A 9 0.40 12.56 -1.37
N VAL A 10 -0.62 11.72 -1.32
CA VAL A 10 -0.54 10.41 -0.65
C VAL A 10 -0.66 9.31 -1.71
N SER A 11 0.42 8.56 -1.93
CA SER A 11 0.48 7.44 -2.87
C SER A 11 0.26 6.12 -2.14
N ILE A 12 -0.67 5.30 -2.61
CA ILE A 12 -0.95 3.96 -2.04
C ILE A 12 -0.26 2.89 -2.88
N ALA A 13 0.90 2.45 -2.42
CA ALA A 13 1.69 1.39 -3.04
C ALA A 13 1.36 0.03 -2.39
N SER A 14 2.40 -0.73 -2.05
CA SER A 14 2.36 -2.00 -1.33
C SER A 14 3.80 -2.39 -0.96
N THR A 15 3.98 -3.27 0.02
CA THR A 15 5.28 -3.94 0.23
C THR A 15 5.78 -4.66 -1.03
N ALA A 16 4.87 -5.10 -1.90
CA ALA A 16 5.18 -5.68 -3.22
C ALA A 16 5.85 -4.70 -4.21
N GLY A 17 5.89 -3.41 -3.88
CA GLY A 17 6.62 -2.38 -4.63
C GLY A 17 8.09 -2.24 -4.23
N MET A 18 8.53 -2.96 -3.18
CA MET A 18 9.93 -2.97 -2.73
C MET A 18 10.57 -4.35 -2.91
N ILE A 19 9.77 -5.42 -2.86
CA ILE A 19 10.22 -6.80 -2.97
C ILE A 19 9.26 -7.55 -3.91
N GLY A 20 9.83 -8.31 -4.85
CA GLY A 20 9.06 -9.16 -5.77
C GLY A 20 8.45 -10.38 -5.08
N VAL A 21 7.25 -10.76 -5.51
CA VAL A 21 6.55 -11.96 -5.02
C VAL A 21 6.25 -12.87 -6.20
N ASN A 22 6.61 -14.15 -6.08
CA ASN A 22 6.34 -15.15 -7.11
C ASN A 22 4.82 -15.25 -7.36
N GLY A 23 4.43 -15.27 -8.64
CA GLY A 23 3.02 -15.33 -9.05
C GLY A 23 2.27 -14.00 -9.04
N LEU A 24 2.94 -12.88 -8.73
CA LEU A 24 2.37 -11.53 -8.70
C LEU A 24 3.21 -10.53 -9.50
N ALA A 25 3.79 -10.94 -10.63
CA ALA A 25 4.76 -10.13 -11.38
C ALA A 25 4.17 -8.79 -11.87
N ASP A 26 2.95 -8.81 -12.41
CA ASP A 26 2.19 -7.65 -12.84
C ASP A 26 1.83 -6.71 -11.68
N TYR A 27 1.36 -7.28 -10.56
CA TYR A 27 1.06 -6.54 -9.35
C TYR A 27 2.31 -5.89 -8.75
N CYS A 28 3.41 -6.63 -8.59
CA CYS A 28 4.70 -6.11 -8.15
C CYS A 28 5.17 -4.97 -9.07
N ALA A 29 5.19 -5.19 -10.39
CA ALA A 29 5.59 -4.15 -11.35
C ALA A 29 4.78 -2.86 -11.19
N SER A 30 3.44 -2.96 -11.05
CA SER A 30 2.58 -1.80 -10.83
C SER A 30 2.91 -1.04 -9.53
N LYS A 31 3.30 -1.76 -8.47
CA LYS A 31 3.61 -1.18 -7.16
C LYS A 31 5.02 -0.60 -7.09
N PHE A 32 5.98 -1.19 -7.78
CA PHE A 32 7.31 -0.57 -8.00
C PHE A 32 7.16 0.74 -8.79
N ALA A 33 6.35 0.74 -9.85
CA ALA A 33 6.07 1.94 -10.63
C ALA A 33 5.40 3.05 -9.78
N ALA A 34 4.46 2.69 -8.91
CA ALA A 34 3.80 3.65 -8.02
C ALA A 34 4.77 4.30 -7.01
N ILE A 35 5.74 3.54 -6.49
CA ILE A 35 6.79 4.07 -5.60
C ILE A 35 7.71 5.00 -6.39
N GLY A 36 8.27 4.53 -7.50
CA GLY A 36 9.20 5.34 -8.31
C GLY A 36 8.56 6.63 -8.84
N PHE A 37 7.28 6.59 -9.21
CA PHE A 37 6.53 7.78 -9.59
C PHE A 37 6.43 8.79 -8.43
N ALA A 38 6.03 8.33 -7.25
CA ALA A 38 5.86 9.21 -6.10
C ALA A 38 7.20 9.81 -5.61
N GLU A 39 8.29 9.03 -5.69
CA GLU A 39 9.64 9.51 -5.41
C GLU A 39 10.11 10.56 -6.43
N SER A 40 9.90 10.32 -7.73
CA SER A 40 10.23 11.29 -8.79
C SER A 40 9.51 12.61 -8.58
N VAL A 41 8.20 12.57 -8.31
CA VAL A 41 7.40 13.77 -8.04
C VAL A 41 7.90 14.51 -6.80
N ALA A 42 8.29 13.79 -5.74
CA ALA A 42 8.84 14.42 -4.54
C ALA A 42 10.15 15.17 -4.84
N LEU A 43 11.04 14.58 -5.65
CA LEU A 43 12.30 15.19 -6.08
C LEU A 43 12.07 16.40 -7.00
N GLU A 44 11.11 16.31 -7.92
CA GLU A 44 10.73 17.44 -8.79
C GLU A 44 10.17 18.62 -7.99
N LEU A 45 9.34 18.34 -6.98
CA LEU A 45 8.82 19.37 -6.08
C LEU A 45 9.96 20.04 -5.28
N LEU A 46 10.93 19.26 -4.81
CA LEU A 46 12.12 19.79 -4.15
C LEU A 46 12.94 20.69 -5.09
N ALA A 47 13.22 20.19 -6.31
CA ALA A 47 14.03 20.91 -7.30
C ALA A 47 13.37 22.21 -7.78
N THR A 48 12.04 22.26 -7.80
CA THR A 48 11.25 23.45 -8.18
C THR A 48 10.95 24.40 -7.02
N GLY A 49 11.49 24.11 -5.82
CA GLY A 49 11.32 24.96 -4.63
C GLY A 49 9.89 24.91 -4.05
N LYS A 50 9.12 23.85 -4.30
CA LYS A 50 7.74 23.68 -3.83
C LYS A 50 7.69 22.96 -2.48
N ASP A 51 8.17 23.64 -1.45
CA ASP A 51 8.29 23.13 -0.07
C ASP A 51 6.96 22.93 0.68
N GLY A 52 5.89 23.64 0.28
CA GLY A 52 4.58 23.53 0.89
C GLY A 52 3.73 22.37 0.36
N VAL A 53 4.25 21.61 -0.62
CA VAL A 53 3.64 20.37 -1.11
C VAL A 53 4.32 19.17 -0.47
N LYS A 54 3.62 18.45 0.41
CA LYS A 54 4.15 17.25 1.07
C LYS A 54 3.83 15.99 0.27
N THR A 55 4.67 14.98 0.38
CA THR A 55 4.46 13.67 -0.25
C THR A 55 4.56 12.56 0.79
N THR A 56 3.74 11.52 0.67
CA THR A 56 3.79 10.33 1.53
C THR A 56 3.44 9.10 0.72
N ILE A 57 4.24 8.06 0.86
CA ILE A 57 3.99 6.76 0.24
C ILE A 57 3.56 5.81 1.35
N VAL A 58 2.38 5.24 1.21
CA VAL A 58 1.86 4.22 2.12
C VAL A 58 2.07 2.87 1.45
N CYS A 59 2.90 2.03 2.07
CA CYS A 59 3.20 0.68 1.61
C CYS A 59 2.52 -0.34 2.52
N PRO A 60 1.21 -0.61 2.33
CA PRO A 60 0.54 -1.63 3.11
C PRO A 60 1.10 -3.01 2.78
N HIS A 61 1.19 -3.84 3.81
CA HIS A 61 1.35 -5.28 3.66
C HIS A 61 -0.04 -5.94 3.47
N PHE A 62 -0.19 -7.23 3.75
CA PHE A 62 -1.48 -7.92 3.67
C PHE A 62 -2.55 -7.23 4.51
N ILE A 63 -3.48 -6.55 3.85
CA ILE A 63 -4.66 -5.92 4.46
C ILE A 63 -5.88 -6.77 4.16
N ASN A 64 -6.65 -7.09 5.20
CA ASN A 64 -7.87 -7.89 5.08
C ASN A 64 -9.02 -7.03 4.53
N THR A 65 -8.97 -6.76 3.22
CA THR A 65 -9.90 -5.90 2.48
C THR A 65 -10.69 -6.66 1.40
N GLY A 66 -10.56 -7.99 1.32
CA GLY A 66 -11.17 -8.79 0.26
C GLY A 66 -10.50 -8.66 -1.12
N MET A 67 -9.41 -7.90 -1.26
CA MET A 67 -8.68 -7.70 -2.52
C MET A 67 -8.23 -9.00 -3.21
N PHE A 68 -8.05 -10.08 -2.43
CA PHE A 68 -7.66 -11.40 -2.92
C PHE A 68 -8.77 -12.46 -2.76
N ASP A 69 -10.01 -12.06 -2.45
CA ASP A 69 -11.14 -13.00 -2.40
C ASP A 69 -11.42 -13.52 -3.81
N GLY A 70 -11.00 -14.76 -4.06
CA GLY A 70 -11.09 -15.42 -5.38
C GLY A 70 -9.74 -15.79 -6.01
N CYS A 71 -8.61 -15.30 -5.49
CA CYS A 71 -7.28 -15.73 -5.94
C CYS A 71 -6.98 -17.17 -5.47
N ASN A 72 -7.11 -18.13 -6.38
CA ASN A 72 -6.79 -19.53 -6.13
C ASN A 72 -5.30 -19.81 -6.40
N SER A 73 -4.48 -19.76 -5.36
CA SER A 73 -3.08 -20.19 -5.41
C SER A 73 -2.99 -21.72 -5.30
N LYS A 74 -2.60 -22.41 -6.39
CA LYS A 74 -2.53 -23.88 -6.46
C LYS A 74 -1.45 -24.53 -5.57
N ILE A 75 -0.57 -23.74 -4.95
CA ILE A 75 0.59 -24.26 -4.20
C ILE A 75 0.44 -24.16 -2.68
N LEU A 76 -0.46 -23.32 -2.16
CA LEU A 76 -0.97 -23.37 -0.79
C LEU A 76 -2.22 -22.49 -0.77
N PRO A 77 -3.35 -22.89 -0.14
CA PRO A 77 -4.51 -22.03 -0.06
C PRO A 77 -4.11 -20.75 0.69
N PHE A 78 -4.31 -19.60 0.06
CA PHE A 78 -4.02 -18.27 0.63
C PHE A 78 -4.58 -18.08 2.06
N LYS A 79 -5.69 -18.78 2.37
CA LYS A 79 -6.27 -18.89 3.72
C LYS A 79 -5.33 -19.50 4.77
N THR A 80 -4.51 -20.48 4.43
CA THR A 80 -3.61 -21.16 5.37
C THR A 80 -2.40 -20.30 5.72
N GLY A 81 -1.87 -19.53 4.78
CA GLY A 81 -0.83 -18.53 5.05
C GLY A 81 -1.32 -17.43 6.01
N ASN A 82 -2.55 -16.95 5.81
CA ASN A 82 -3.18 -15.99 6.71
C ASN A 82 -3.43 -16.57 8.12
N LEU A 83 -3.85 -17.83 8.22
CA LEU A 83 -4.11 -18.47 9.51
C LEU A 83 -2.82 -18.65 10.33
N LEU A 84 -1.73 -19.05 9.68
CA LEU A 84 -0.42 -19.20 10.33
C LEU A 84 0.14 -17.83 10.77
N GLY A 85 -0.08 -16.81 9.93
CA GLY A 85 0.26 -15.43 10.24
C GLY A 85 -0.47 -14.89 11.48
N LEU A 86 -1.79 -15.03 11.53
CA LEU A 86 -2.60 -14.69 12.71
C LEU A 86 -2.17 -15.49 13.94
N TYR A 87 -1.86 -16.77 13.79
CA TYR A 87 -1.42 -17.64 14.88
C TYR A 87 -0.05 -17.26 15.46
N LEU A 88 0.87 -16.75 14.62
CA LEU A 88 2.19 -16.26 15.02
C LEU A 88 2.18 -14.82 15.55
N GLY A 89 1.01 -14.16 15.62
CA GLY A 89 0.86 -12.83 16.20
C GLY A 89 1.44 -11.67 15.39
N ALA A 90 1.91 -11.93 14.16
CA ALA A 90 2.54 -10.93 13.29
C ALA A 90 1.55 -9.87 12.73
N PHE A 91 0.25 -10.01 13.01
CA PHE A 91 -0.83 -9.19 12.43
C PHE A 91 -1.65 -8.37 13.46
N ASN A 92 -1.29 -8.42 14.75
CA ASN A 92 -2.02 -7.76 15.83
C ASN A 92 -2.06 -6.22 15.73
N PHE A 93 -1.20 -5.58 14.94
CA PHE A 93 -1.18 -4.13 14.77
C PHE A 93 -2.38 -3.59 13.95
N MET A 94 -2.99 -4.44 13.10
CA MET A 94 -3.95 -3.97 12.10
C MET A 94 -5.42 -3.96 12.57
N ASP A 95 -5.74 -4.64 13.67
CA ASP A 95 -7.09 -4.61 14.27
C ASP A 95 -7.47 -3.23 14.82
N ALA A 96 -6.48 -2.37 15.09
CA ALA A 96 -6.70 -0.98 15.54
C ALA A 96 -7.39 -0.09 14.48
N PHE A 97 -7.42 -0.48 13.20
CA PHE A 97 -8.03 0.31 12.13
C PHE A 97 -9.48 -0.09 11.79
N LYS A 98 -9.97 -1.21 12.32
CA LYS A 98 -11.31 -1.74 11.98
C LYS A 98 -12.49 -0.97 12.61
N GLY A 99 -12.22 0.08 13.39
CA GLY A 99 -13.19 0.75 14.27
C GLY A 99 -13.90 2.01 13.75
N ARG A 100 -13.94 2.32 12.44
CA ARG A 100 -14.67 3.50 11.93
C ARG A 100 -15.46 3.26 10.63
N VAL A 101 -16.24 2.19 10.54
CA VAL A 101 -17.32 2.11 9.55
C VAL A 101 -18.56 2.83 10.11
N LYS A 102 -19.01 3.80 9.31
CA LYS A 102 -20.07 4.77 9.57
C LYS A 102 -21.41 4.08 9.86
N LYS A 103 -22.08 4.47 10.96
CA LYS A 103 -23.52 4.22 11.18
C LYS A 103 -24.30 5.03 10.15
N GLU A 104 -24.88 4.35 9.16
CA GLU A 104 -26.12 4.81 8.51
C GLU A 104 -27.25 4.21 9.37
N GLY A 105 -28.15 4.98 9.95
CA GLY A 105 -29.00 5.99 9.33
C GLY A 105 -30.39 5.38 9.31
#